data_AF-A0A3C0C5G5-F1
#
_entry.id   AF-A0A3C0C5G5-F1
#
_cell.length_a   1.000
_cell.length_b   1.000
_cell.length_c   1.000
_cell.angle_alpha   90.00
_cell.angle_beta   90.00
_cell.angle_gamma   90.00
#
_symmetry.space_group_name_H-M   'P 1'
#
loop_
_entity.id
_entity.type
_entity.pdbx_description
1 polymer ?
#
loop_
_entity_poly.entity_id
_entity_poly.type
_entity_poly.pdbx_seq_one_letter_code
_entity_poly.pdbx_strand_id
1 'polypeptide(L)'
;MESFEKGTKRREGVINIIDLHGTWREMGRQYGALMASEMKHIYEKGVIEKLVNEHGLDIENLKDRASKFYANYPFRFKEILCGMSETSGLSMEQLQLVNAVELLAATALNLPQCTGIAAWGDYVSETLVYGRNYDYLPWFKEFSHDIVIACYHPADGSLATAT
;
A
#
# COMPACT_ATOMS: atom_id res chain seq x y z
N MET A 1 -3.94 -20.37 4.06
CA MET A 1 -2.98 -19.52 4.79
C MET A 1 -1.64 -19.74 4.14
N GLU A 2 -1.09 -18.69 3.54
CA GLU A 2 0.23 -18.69 2.90
C GLU A 2 1.25 -18.11 3.88
N SER A 3 2.52 -18.51 3.77
CA SER A 3 3.57 -18.05 4.66
C SER A 3 4.89 -17.86 3.90
N PHE A 4 5.66 -16.86 4.31
CA PHE A 4 7.00 -16.61 3.82
C PHE A 4 7.85 -16.05 4.95
N GLU A 5 9.00 -16.66 5.23
CA GLU A 5 9.81 -16.36 6.41
C GLU A 5 8.94 -16.40 7.70
N LYS A 6 8.90 -15.29 8.46
CA LYS A 6 8.05 -15.15 9.65
C LYS A 6 6.66 -14.58 9.34
N GLY A 7 6.42 -14.17 8.09
CA GLY A 7 5.19 -13.52 7.69
C GLY A 7 4.11 -14.50 7.27
N THR A 8 2.85 -14.12 7.48
CA THR A 8 1.69 -14.90 7.04
C THR A 8 0.72 -14.06 6.24
N LYS A 9 0.01 -14.70 5.31
CA LYS A 9 -1.11 -14.12 4.56
C LYS A 9 -2.34 -15.00 4.74
N ARG A 10 -3.45 -14.35 5.06
CA ARG A 10 -4.79 -14.94 5.04
C ARG A 10 -5.74 -14.02 4.31
N ARG A 11 -6.92 -14.54 3.98
CA ARG A 11 -7.96 -13.78 3.29
C ARG A 11 -9.23 -13.83 4.13
N GLU A 12 -9.79 -12.65 4.40
CA GLU A 12 -11.07 -12.48 5.09
C GLU A 12 -12.05 -11.81 4.13
N GLY A 13 -12.95 -12.61 3.55
CA GLY A 13 -13.80 -12.15 2.44
C GLY A 13 -12.97 -11.68 1.24
N VAL A 14 -13.07 -10.40 0.89
CA VAL A 14 -12.33 -9.80 -0.23
C VAL A 14 -10.97 -9.25 0.16
N ILE A 15 -10.69 -9.09 1.46
CA ILE A 15 -9.50 -8.38 1.98
C ILE A 15 -8.38 -9.38 2.29
N ASN A 16 -7.18 -9.08 1.79
CA ASN A 16 -5.97 -9.76 2.22
C ASN A 16 -5.52 -9.21 3.57
N ILE A 17 -5.12 -10.08 4.49
CA ILE A 17 -4.51 -9.68 5.76
C ILE A 17 -3.15 -10.34 5.85
N ILE A 18 -2.13 -9.53 6.02
CA ILE A 18 -0.76 -10.00 6.23
C ILE A 18 -0.26 -9.61 7.61
N ASP A 19 0.45 -10.54 8.23
CA ASP A 19 1.06 -10.38 9.54
C ASP A 19 2.57 -10.53 9.38
N LEU A 20 3.33 -9.49 9.74
CA LEU A 20 4.74 -9.31 9.36
C LEU A 20 5.59 -9.05 10.60
N HIS A 21 6.76 -9.69 10.68
CA HIS A 21 7.61 -9.64 11.87
C HIS A 21 9.09 -9.38 11.53
N GLY A 22 9.76 -8.62 12.38
CA GLY A 22 11.22 -8.46 12.35
C GLY A 22 11.67 -7.02 12.14
N THR A 23 12.83 -6.85 11.53
CA THR A 23 13.29 -5.55 11.04
C THR A 23 12.41 -5.06 9.90
N TRP A 24 12.41 -3.76 9.64
CA TRP A 24 11.65 -3.15 8.54
C TRP A 24 11.96 -3.79 7.17
N ARG A 25 13.22 -4.19 6.94
CA ARG A 25 13.61 -4.87 5.71
C ARG A 25 13.13 -6.32 5.62
N GLU A 26 13.19 -7.07 6.73
CA GLU A 26 12.62 -8.43 6.81
C GLU A 26 11.09 -8.41 6.60
N MET A 27 10.39 -7.48 7.24
CA MET A 27 8.95 -7.28 7.01
C MET A 27 8.66 -6.88 5.56
N GLY A 28 9.54 -6.09 4.94
CA GLY A 28 9.46 -5.75 3.51
C GLY A 28 9.56 -6.98 2.62
N ARG A 29 10.51 -7.89 2.89
CA ARG A 29 10.64 -9.16 2.15
C ARG A 29 9.40 -10.04 2.30
N GLN A 30 8.84 -10.11 3.50
CA GLN A 30 7.61 -10.84 3.75
C GLN A 30 6.44 -10.26 2.96
N TYR A 31 6.27 -8.93 2.99
CA TYR A 31 5.25 -8.23 2.19
C TYR A 31 5.44 -8.50 0.70
N GLY A 32 6.68 -8.38 0.23
CA GLY A 32 7.06 -8.56 -1.16
C GLY A 32 6.65 -9.93 -1.71
N ALA A 33 7.01 -11.00 -0.98
CA ALA A 33 6.68 -12.37 -1.36
C ALA A 33 5.17 -12.66 -1.26
N LEU A 34 4.53 -12.28 -0.17
CA LEU A 34 3.14 -12.63 0.12
C LEU A 34 2.14 -11.88 -0.78
N MET A 35 2.47 -10.67 -1.23
CA MET A 35 1.60 -9.83 -2.06
C MET A 35 2.14 -9.65 -3.49
N ALA A 36 3.04 -10.54 -3.94
CA ALA A 36 3.71 -10.43 -5.23
C ALA A 36 2.72 -10.39 -6.41
N SER A 37 1.68 -11.22 -6.39
CA SER A 37 0.64 -11.27 -7.42
C SER A 37 -0.15 -9.98 -7.51
N GLU A 38 -0.62 -9.48 -6.37
CA GLU A 38 -1.45 -8.28 -6.27
C GLU A 38 -0.66 -7.04 -6.69
N MET A 39 0.61 -6.92 -6.28
CA MET A 39 1.45 -5.79 -6.69
C MET A 39 1.75 -5.80 -8.19
N LYS A 40 1.99 -6.97 -8.79
CA LYS A 40 2.15 -7.09 -10.25
C LYS A 40 0.87 -6.73 -10.98
N HIS A 41 -0.28 -7.18 -10.46
CA HIS A 41 -1.58 -6.84 -11.01
C HIS A 41 -1.83 -5.32 -10.98
N ILE A 42 -1.55 -4.65 -9.85
CA ILE A 42 -1.65 -3.19 -9.74
C ILE A 42 -0.70 -2.47 -10.70
N TYR A 43 0.54 -2.97 -10.86
CA TYR A 43 1.48 -2.40 -11.81
C TYR A 43 0.96 -2.50 -13.25
N GLU A 44 0.59 -3.70 -13.69
CA GLU A 44 0.16 -3.96 -15.06
C GLU A 44 -1.15 -3.24 -15.39
N LYS A 45 -2.18 -3.39 -14.54
CA LYS A 45 -3.50 -2.83 -14.79
C LYS A 45 -3.62 -1.37 -14.37
N GLY A 46 -3.12 -1.02 -13.19
CA GLY A 46 -3.24 0.34 -12.67
C GLY A 46 -2.25 1.31 -13.33
N VAL A 47 -0.97 0.95 -13.41
CA VAL A 47 0.05 1.86 -13.93
C VAL A 47 0.12 1.80 -15.45
N ILE A 48 0.31 0.61 -16.03
CA ILE A 48 0.55 0.50 -17.48
C ILE A 48 -0.73 0.66 -18.28
N GLU A 49 -1.78 -0.12 -17.97
CA GLU A 49 -3.02 -0.08 -18.75
C GLU A 49 -3.80 1.23 -18.51
N LYS A 50 -4.16 1.55 -17.25
CA LYS A 50 -4.98 2.72 -16.95
C LYS A 50 -4.23 4.04 -17.15
N LEU A 51 -3.13 4.26 -16.41
CA LEU A 51 -2.47 5.57 -16.44
C LEU A 51 -1.73 5.85 -17.74
N VAL A 52 -0.96 4.89 -18.26
CA VAL A 52 -0.16 5.10 -19.48
C VAL A 52 -0.99 4.90 -20.74
N ASN A 53 -1.60 3.72 -20.93
CA ASN A 53 -2.23 3.40 -22.22
C ASN A 53 -3.60 4.09 -22.42
N GLU A 54 -4.48 4.07 -21.42
CA GLU A 54 -5.82 4.67 -21.54
C GLU A 54 -5.80 6.20 -21.33
N HIS A 55 -5.10 6.68 -20.31
CA HIS A 55 -5.05 8.11 -19.97
C HIS A 55 -3.88 8.87 -20.62
N GLY A 56 -2.97 8.19 -21.31
CA GLY A 56 -1.89 8.83 -22.08
C GLY A 56 -0.84 9.54 -21.22
N LEU A 57 -0.69 9.16 -19.95
CA LEU A 57 0.32 9.76 -19.07
C LEU A 57 1.72 9.26 -19.42
N ASP A 58 2.69 10.18 -19.42
CA ASP A 58 4.09 9.85 -19.68
C ASP A 58 4.72 9.07 -18.51
N ILE A 59 5.18 7.86 -18.78
CA ILE A 59 5.76 6.96 -17.79
C ILE A 59 7.02 7.52 -17.13
N GLU A 60 7.83 8.31 -17.85
CA GLU A 60 9.04 8.89 -17.28
C GLU A 60 8.71 10.00 -16.28
N ASN A 61 7.67 10.81 -16.56
CA ASN A 61 7.12 11.76 -15.59
C ASN A 61 6.54 11.05 -14.36
N LEU A 62 5.80 9.94 -14.54
CA LEU A 62 5.27 9.16 -13.44
C LEU A 62 6.39 8.61 -12.53
N LYS A 63 7.48 8.09 -13.12
CA LYS A 63 8.66 7.61 -12.39
C LYS A 63 9.33 8.73 -11.60
N ASP A 64 9.55 9.90 -12.22
CA ASP A 64 10.13 11.06 -11.54
C ASP A 64 9.29 11.46 -10.31
N ARG A 65 7.97 11.57 -10.46
CA ARG A 65 7.05 11.86 -9.34
C ARG A 65 7.08 10.78 -8.26
N ALA A 66 7.03 9.50 -8.64
CA ALA A 66 7.09 8.38 -7.70
C ALA A 66 8.40 8.37 -6.89
N SER A 67 9.52 8.65 -7.55
CA SER A 67 10.83 8.75 -6.90
C SER A 67 10.90 9.89 -5.89
N LYS A 68 10.23 11.01 -6.15
CA LYS A 68 10.15 12.16 -5.23
C LYS A 68 9.33 11.82 -3.98
N PHE A 69 8.25 11.06 -4.12
CA PHE A 69 7.52 10.54 -2.95
C PHE A 69 8.43 9.63 -2.11
N TYR A 70 9.09 8.67 -2.76
CA TYR A 70 10.01 7.74 -2.09
C TYR A 70 11.16 8.48 -1.37
N ALA A 71 11.74 9.49 -1.99
CA ALA A 71 12.84 10.26 -1.42
C ALA A 71 12.47 10.91 -0.07
N ASN A 72 11.21 11.34 0.08
CA ASN A 72 10.70 11.97 1.30
C ASN A 72 10.25 10.97 2.38
N TYR A 73 10.26 9.67 2.09
CA TYR A 73 9.87 8.68 3.10
C TYR A 73 10.89 8.57 4.24
N PRO A 74 10.40 8.43 5.49
CA PRO A 74 11.19 7.94 6.60
C PRO A 74 11.97 6.68 6.24
N PHE A 75 13.16 6.53 6.82
CA PHE A 75 14.06 5.38 6.59
C PHE A 75 13.33 4.03 6.73
N ARG A 76 12.45 3.90 7.73
CA ARG A 76 11.68 2.67 8.00
C ARG A 76 10.81 2.24 6.81
N PHE A 77 10.10 3.18 6.17
CA PHE A 77 9.30 2.87 4.98
C PHE A 77 10.16 2.59 3.75
N LYS A 78 11.33 3.24 3.63
CA LYS A 78 12.30 2.90 2.59
C LYS A 78 12.78 1.47 2.73
N GLU A 79 13.10 1.02 3.95
CA GLU A 79 13.53 -0.35 4.21
C GLU A 79 12.45 -1.39 3.89
N ILE A 80 11.17 -1.06 4.11
CA ILE A 80 10.05 -1.89 3.67
C ILE A 80 10.05 -2.05 2.14
N LEU A 81 10.11 -0.96 1.37
CA LEU A 81 10.15 -1.03 -0.10
C LEU A 81 11.41 -1.75 -0.60
N CYS A 82 12.57 -1.53 0.04
CA CYS A 82 13.80 -2.27 -0.23
C CYS A 82 13.58 -3.78 -0.08
N GLY A 83 13.01 -4.21 1.06
CA GLY A 83 12.70 -5.62 1.29
C GLY A 83 11.69 -6.18 0.27
N MET A 84 10.66 -5.40 -0.08
CA MET A 84 9.68 -5.82 -1.10
C MET A 84 10.35 -6.06 -2.45
N SER A 85 11.33 -5.24 -2.84
CA SER A 85 12.04 -5.39 -4.12
C SER A 85 12.87 -6.67 -4.22
N GLU A 86 13.28 -7.24 -3.09
CA GLU A 86 14.06 -8.47 -3.06
C GLU A 86 13.24 -9.73 -3.37
N THR A 87 11.91 -9.67 -3.24
CA THR A 87 11.06 -10.87 -3.18
C THR A 87 9.78 -10.80 -4.01
N SER A 88 9.30 -9.59 -4.35
CA SER A 88 8.10 -9.41 -5.18
C SER A 88 8.31 -9.75 -6.66
N GLY A 89 9.57 -9.69 -7.12
CA GLY A 89 9.90 -9.77 -8.54
C GLY A 89 9.58 -8.49 -9.32
N LEU A 90 9.30 -7.37 -8.64
CA LEU A 90 9.22 -6.04 -9.22
C LEU A 90 10.51 -5.26 -8.92
N SER A 91 10.92 -4.40 -9.85
CA SER A 91 12.02 -3.46 -9.60
C SER A 91 11.62 -2.41 -8.56
N MET A 92 12.61 -1.74 -7.97
CA MET A 92 12.36 -0.65 -7.03
C MET A 92 11.51 0.46 -7.67
N GLU A 93 11.79 0.82 -8.93
CA GLU A 93 11.03 1.84 -9.67
C GLU A 93 9.57 1.40 -9.88
N GLN A 94 9.35 0.12 -10.21
CA GLN A 94 7.99 -0.42 -10.35
C GLN A 94 7.24 -0.40 -9.01
N LEU A 95 7.89 -0.74 -7.90
CA LEU A 95 7.30 -0.68 -6.57
C LEU A 95 6.98 0.76 -6.14
N GLN A 96 7.83 1.73 -6.48
CA GLN A 96 7.53 3.14 -6.23
C GLN A 96 6.29 3.60 -6.99
N LEU A 97 6.14 3.17 -8.25
CA LEU A 97 4.94 3.45 -9.06
C LEU A 97 3.69 2.79 -8.45
N VAL A 98 3.76 1.51 -8.08
CA VAL A 98 2.65 0.80 -7.41
C VAL A 98 2.24 1.50 -6.12
N ASN A 99 3.22 1.84 -5.27
CA ASN A 99 2.98 2.51 -4.00
C ASN A 99 2.40 3.94 -4.18
N ALA A 100 2.72 4.62 -5.28
CA ALA A 100 2.24 5.97 -5.56
C ALA A 100 1.02 6.02 -6.50
N VAL A 101 0.52 4.88 -7.00
CA VAL A 101 -0.45 4.81 -8.11
C VAL A 101 -1.68 5.66 -7.87
N GLU A 102 -2.19 5.66 -6.65
CA GLU A 102 -3.38 6.43 -6.28
C GLU A 102 -3.14 7.93 -6.30
N LEU A 103 -2.03 8.40 -5.74
CA LEU A 103 -1.65 9.81 -5.75
C LEU A 103 -1.32 10.29 -7.17
N LEU A 104 -0.66 9.46 -7.97
CA LEU A 104 -0.38 9.76 -9.38
C LEU A 104 -1.67 9.89 -10.19
N ALA A 105 -2.62 8.97 -9.99
CA ALA A 105 -3.93 9.03 -10.59
C ALA A 105 -4.73 10.26 -10.13
N ALA A 106 -4.75 10.52 -8.83
CA ALA A 106 -5.55 11.58 -8.24
C ALA A 106 -5.05 12.98 -8.63
N THR A 107 -3.74 13.22 -8.55
CA THR A 107 -3.13 14.48 -8.98
C THR A 107 -3.28 14.74 -10.48
N ALA A 108 -3.46 13.70 -11.29
CA ALA A 108 -3.68 13.82 -12.72
C ALA A 108 -5.17 13.94 -13.11
N LEU A 109 -6.08 13.31 -12.35
CA LEU A 109 -7.46 13.05 -12.79
C LEU A 109 -8.55 13.56 -11.83
N ASN A 110 -8.35 13.52 -10.50
CA ASN A 110 -9.29 14.07 -9.50
C ASN A 110 -8.72 14.07 -8.06
N LEU A 111 -9.08 15.04 -7.21
CA LEU A 111 -8.66 15.07 -5.80
C LEU A 111 -9.38 13.97 -4.98
N PRO A 112 -8.65 13.12 -4.23
CA PRO A 112 -9.26 12.08 -3.41
C PRO A 112 -10.07 12.74 -2.28
N GLN A 113 -11.24 12.19 -1.99
CA GLN A 113 -12.10 12.68 -0.92
C GLN A 113 -12.14 11.63 0.19
N CYS A 114 -12.11 12.07 1.44
CA CYS A 114 -12.24 11.16 2.57
C CYS A 114 -13.06 11.81 3.68
N THR A 115 -13.81 10.98 4.39
CA THR A 115 -14.56 11.40 5.58
C THR A 115 -14.18 10.48 6.71
N GLY A 116 -13.69 11.05 7.81
CA GLY A 116 -13.40 10.33 9.05
C GLY A 116 -14.30 10.83 10.17
N ILE A 117 -14.79 9.91 11.00
CA ILE A 117 -15.61 10.23 12.18
C ILE A 117 -14.98 9.55 13.38
N ALA A 118 -14.78 10.32 14.45
CA ALA A 118 -14.30 9.86 15.74
C ALA A 118 -15.34 10.24 16.81
N ALA A 119 -15.76 9.30 17.64
CA ALA A 119 -16.72 9.56 18.70
C ALA A 119 -16.44 8.70 19.95
N TRP A 120 -16.66 9.27 21.13
CA TRP A 120 -16.46 8.63 22.44
C TRP A 120 -17.30 9.33 23.52
N GLY A 121 -17.28 8.80 24.74
CA GLY A 121 -18.04 9.30 25.89
C GLY A 121 -19.54 9.24 25.64
N ASP A 122 -20.23 10.33 26.00
CA ASP A 122 -21.70 10.47 25.92
C ASP A 122 -22.29 10.22 24.53
N TYR A 123 -21.47 10.31 23.47
CA TYR A 123 -21.95 10.13 22.09
C TYR A 123 -22.01 8.65 21.64
N VAL A 124 -21.20 7.76 22.24
CA VAL A 124 -21.12 6.34 21.82
C VAL A 124 -20.84 5.41 23.00
N SER A 125 -19.63 5.49 23.57
CA SER A 125 -19.18 4.66 24.71
C SER A 125 -17.90 5.25 25.31
N GLU A 126 -17.48 4.76 26.48
CA GLU A 126 -16.17 5.10 27.07
C GLU A 126 -14.97 4.79 26.15
N THR A 127 -15.12 3.83 25.22
CA THR A 127 -14.09 3.50 24.23
C THR A 127 -14.27 4.33 22.96
N LEU A 128 -13.16 4.88 22.45
CA LEU A 128 -13.13 5.58 21.16
C LEU A 128 -13.55 4.66 20.02
N VAL A 129 -14.51 5.12 19.22
CA VAL A 129 -14.86 4.52 17.94
C VAL A 129 -14.41 5.46 16.83
N TYR A 130 -13.62 4.95 15.89
CA TYR A 130 -13.17 5.67 14.70
C TYR A 130 -13.53 4.90 13.43
N GLY A 131 -14.08 5.61 12.45
CA GLY A 131 -14.39 5.07 11.12
C GLY A 131 -14.00 6.06 10.03
N ARG A 132 -13.69 5.55 8.84
CA ARG A 132 -13.33 6.37 7.68
C ARG A 132 -13.89 5.77 6.39
N ASN A 133 -14.49 6.62 5.56
CA ASN A 133 -14.68 6.35 4.14
C ASN A 133 -13.54 6.99 3.33
N TYR A 134 -13.09 6.26 2.31
CA TYR A 134 -12.04 6.70 1.42
C TYR A 134 -12.53 6.59 -0.02
N ASP A 135 -12.78 7.72 -0.65
CA ASP A 135 -13.35 7.82 -1.98
C ASP A 135 -12.23 7.97 -3.01
N TYR A 136 -12.20 7.05 -3.97
CA TYR A 136 -11.19 6.95 -5.02
C TYR A 136 -11.85 6.93 -6.41
N LEU A 137 -11.04 7.09 -7.46
CA LEU A 137 -11.53 7.03 -8.84
C LEU A 137 -12.29 5.71 -9.11
N PRO A 138 -13.40 5.72 -9.87
CA PRO A 138 -14.24 4.53 -10.03
C PRO A 138 -13.52 3.26 -10.49
N TRP A 139 -12.48 3.38 -11.32
CA TRP A 139 -11.72 2.24 -11.83
C TRP A 139 -10.86 1.55 -10.75
N PHE A 140 -10.58 2.20 -9.61
CA PHE A 140 -9.90 1.51 -8.49
C PHE A 140 -10.72 0.37 -7.89
N LYS A 141 -12.04 0.30 -8.14
CA LYS A 141 -12.88 -0.84 -7.74
C LYS A 141 -12.40 -2.15 -8.37
N GLU A 142 -11.70 -2.10 -9.51
CA GLU A 142 -11.10 -3.26 -10.17
C GLU A 142 -10.02 -3.93 -9.29
N PHE A 143 -9.38 -3.19 -8.38
CA PHE A 143 -8.37 -3.70 -7.43
C PHE A 143 -8.95 -4.03 -6.05
N SER A 144 -10.26 -4.13 -5.91
CA SER A 144 -10.92 -4.47 -4.63
C SER A 144 -10.40 -5.77 -4.00
N HIS A 145 -9.88 -6.68 -4.81
CA HIS A 145 -9.31 -7.96 -4.38
C HIS A 145 -7.81 -7.87 -4.03
N ASP A 146 -7.16 -6.75 -4.34
CA ASP A 146 -5.74 -6.49 -4.07
C ASP A 146 -5.54 -5.68 -2.77
N ILE A 147 -6.63 -5.19 -2.18
CA ILE A 147 -6.61 -4.45 -0.91
C ILE A 147 -6.06 -5.33 0.20
N VAL A 148 -5.17 -4.74 1.00
CA VAL A 148 -4.50 -5.42 2.10
C VAL A 148 -4.56 -4.62 3.39
N ILE A 149 -4.78 -5.34 4.49
CA ILE A 149 -4.47 -4.87 5.84
C ILE A 149 -3.12 -5.48 6.24
N ALA A 150 -2.13 -4.63 6.47
CA ALA A 150 -0.80 -5.04 6.89
C ALA A 150 -0.60 -4.79 8.39
N CYS A 151 -0.36 -5.87 9.14
CA CYS A 151 -0.01 -5.82 10.55
C CYS A 151 1.51 -5.94 10.69
N TYR A 152 2.16 -4.88 11.17
CA TYR A 152 3.61 -4.85 11.37
C TYR A 152 3.96 -5.08 12.83
N HIS A 153 4.93 -5.98 13.09
CA HIS A 153 5.47 -6.27 14.42
C HIS A 153 6.98 -6.03 14.42
N PRO A 154 7.42 -4.76 14.55
CA PRO A 154 8.82 -4.41 14.45
C PRO A 154 9.62 -4.91 15.66
N ALA A 155 10.83 -5.41 15.41
CA ALA A 155 11.70 -5.96 16.45
C ALA A 155 12.50 -4.90 17.24
N ASP A 156 12.37 -3.61 16.90
CA ASP A 156 13.10 -2.49 17.50
C ASP A 156 12.29 -1.72 18.57
N GLY A 157 11.12 -2.25 18.95
CA GLY A 157 10.22 -1.61 19.92
C GLY A 157 9.48 -0.38 19.39
N SER A 158 9.58 -0.07 18.09
CA SER A 158 8.79 0.99 17.49
C SER A 158 7.31 0.65 17.44
N LEU A 159 6.46 1.68 17.46
CA LEU A 159 5.03 1.49 17.22
C LEU A 159 4.79 1.29 15.72
N ALA A 160 3.95 0.31 15.40
CA ALA A 160 3.53 -0.02 14.04
C ALA A 160 2.57 1.00 13.42
N THR A 161 2.11 1.97 14.21
CA THR A 161 1.24 3.06 13.77
C THR A 161 2.07 4.32 13.53
N ALA A 162 1.79 5.01 12.43
CA ALA A 162 2.27 6.38 12.23
C ALA A 162 1.81 7.24 13.42
N THR A 163 2.76 7.87 14.10
CA THR A 163 2.52 9.01 14.99
C THR A 163 2.50 10.29 14.18
#